data_AF-A0A8B8ZZE8-F1
#
_entry.id   AF-A0A8B8ZZE8-F1
#
_cell.length_a   1.000
_cell.length_b   1.000
_cell.length_c   1.000
_cell.angle_alpha   90.00
_cell.angle_beta   90.00
_cell.angle_gamma   90.00
#
_symmetry.space_group_name_H-M   'P 1'
#
loop_
_entity.id
_entity.type
_entity.pdbx_description
1 polymer ?
#
loop_
_entity_poly.entity_id
_entity_poly.type
_entity_poly.pdbx_seq_one_letter_code
_entity_poly.pdbx_strand_id
1 'polypeptide(L)'
;MLPPGFLFRPSDEVLLVTYLKNKLLQWPLPCDVIVEADVYGCHPQDLALEYLMANRDFEWFFFTSTPRKHPGASETSRASRRAGLGRWKATKGVKNVVDSKNNTIGSKKSFCYMEQNSDGGENKSIWLMEEFSMQNLRRRGSAGEMRDTNELDDWVISKIYLTPKARKAHADLKQFASATLEPAFKRRRIEVPYSSPSFLLLIGLLLLFDFLSVSFADSLSSDILIPQLEYMMVPPGFIFQPTDEELLDFFLKEKLLHQPLPCDIIKEADVYGNHPSNLTGS
;
A
#
# COMPACT_ATOMS: atom_id res chain seq x y z
N MET A 1 0.70 2.07 12.84
CA MET A 1 1.32 1.88 11.51
C MET A 1 1.93 0.49 11.45
N LEU A 2 1.90 -0.18 10.30
CA LEU A 2 2.50 -1.51 10.17
C LEU A 2 4.04 -1.42 10.17
N PRO A 3 4.75 -2.41 10.72
CA PRO A 3 6.21 -2.50 10.61
C PRO A 3 6.69 -2.56 9.15
N PRO A 4 7.97 -2.22 8.90
CA PRO A 4 8.60 -2.46 7.60
C PRO A 4 8.42 -3.91 7.13
N GLY A 5 8.32 -4.08 5.81
CA GLY A 5 8.06 -5.37 5.17
C GLY A 5 6.60 -5.71 4.92
N PHE A 6 5.63 -5.08 5.59
CA PHE A 6 4.22 -5.23 5.21
C PHE A 6 3.89 -4.39 3.97
N LEU A 7 3.43 -5.06 2.91
CA LEU A 7 3.14 -4.43 1.62
C LEU A 7 1.71 -4.75 1.19
N PHE A 8 1.00 -3.75 0.67
CA PHE A 8 -0.38 -3.93 0.20
C PHE A 8 -0.39 -4.67 -1.15
N ARG A 9 -0.76 -5.95 -1.11
CA ARG A 9 -0.91 -6.87 -2.24
C ARG A 9 -2.22 -7.67 -2.12
N PRO A 10 -3.37 -7.00 -2.21
CA PRO A 10 -4.68 -7.65 -2.07
C PRO A 10 -4.98 -8.58 -3.26
N SER A 11 -5.77 -9.62 -3.01
CA SER A 11 -6.40 -10.39 -4.09
C SER A 11 -7.57 -9.60 -4.70
N ASP A 12 -7.98 -10.00 -5.91
CA ASP A 12 -9.18 -9.44 -6.57
C ASP A 12 -10.42 -9.54 -5.65
N GLU A 13 -10.56 -10.63 -4.88
CA GLU A 13 -11.65 -10.83 -3.91
C GLU A 13 -11.58 -9.83 -2.76
N VAL A 14 -10.39 -9.63 -2.16
CA VAL A 14 -10.19 -8.68 -1.05
C VAL A 14 -10.51 -7.26 -1.48
N LEU A 15 -10.06 -6.83 -2.67
CA LEU A 15 -10.40 -5.52 -3.22
C LEU A 15 -11.91 -5.30 -3.30
N LEU A 16 -12.65 -6.29 -3.78
CA LEU A 16 -14.09 -6.17 -3.95
C LEU A 16 -14.84 -6.27 -2.62
N VAL A 17 -14.64 -7.36 -1.86
CA VAL A 17 -15.48 -7.71 -0.70
C VAL A 17 -15.12 -6.89 0.55
N THR A 18 -13.88 -6.46 0.69
CA THR A 18 -13.44 -5.68 1.85
C THR A 18 -13.42 -4.19 1.56
N TYR A 19 -12.79 -3.75 0.47
CA TYR A 19 -12.58 -2.32 0.22
C TYR A 19 -13.74 -1.68 -0.54
N LEU A 20 -14.05 -2.17 -1.75
CA LEU A 20 -15.09 -1.56 -2.58
C LEU A 20 -16.48 -1.69 -1.96
N LYS A 21 -16.79 -2.87 -1.40
CA LYS A 21 -18.06 -3.09 -0.68
C LYS A 21 -18.22 -2.11 0.48
N ASN A 22 -17.18 -1.93 1.31
CA ASN A 22 -17.25 -0.99 2.44
C ASN A 22 -17.42 0.44 1.95
N LYS A 23 -16.66 0.86 0.93
CA LYS A 23 -16.81 2.19 0.32
C LYS A 23 -18.24 2.44 -0.18
N LEU A 24 -18.84 1.47 -0.89
CA LEU A 24 -20.21 1.55 -1.41
C LEU A 24 -21.27 1.58 -0.30
N LEU A 25 -21.03 0.86 0.80
CA LEU A 25 -21.92 0.84 1.97
C LEU A 25 -21.63 1.98 2.97
N GLN A 26 -20.67 2.85 2.66
CA GLN A 26 -20.16 3.89 3.57
C GLN A 26 -19.73 3.32 4.94
N TRP A 27 -19.22 2.09 4.94
CA TRP A 27 -18.64 1.45 6.11
C TRP A 27 -17.17 1.87 6.27
N PRO A 28 -16.63 1.87 7.50
CA PRO A 28 -15.22 2.13 7.74
C PRO A 28 -14.30 1.25 6.88
N LEU A 29 -13.29 1.86 6.29
CA LEU A 29 -12.25 1.14 5.56
C LEU A 29 -11.20 0.60 6.55
N PRO A 30 -10.62 -0.59 6.30
CA PRO A 30 -9.60 -1.16 7.19
C PRO A 30 -8.31 -0.31 7.27
N CYS A 31 -8.02 0.46 6.22
CA CYS A 31 -6.90 1.39 6.12
C CYS A 31 -7.13 2.37 4.96
N ASP A 32 -6.26 3.38 4.85
CA ASP A 32 -6.30 4.50 3.91
C ASP A 32 -5.42 4.30 2.67
N VAL A 33 -4.95 3.08 2.40
CA VAL A 33 -4.07 2.75 1.26
C VAL A 33 -4.74 2.95 -0.11
N ILE A 34 -6.07 2.93 -0.17
CA ILE A 34 -6.85 3.21 -1.38
C ILE A 34 -7.48 4.59 -1.22
N VAL A 35 -7.04 5.55 -2.04
CA VAL A 35 -7.46 6.96 -1.94
C VAL A 35 -8.44 7.33 -3.04
N GLU A 36 -9.22 8.39 -2.86
CA GLU A 36 -10.16 8.85 -3.89
C GLU A 36 -9.45 9.72 -4.94
N ALA A 37 -9.66 9.43 -6.23
CA ALA A 37 -9.11 10.22 -7.32
C ALA A 37 -9.92 10.08 -8.63
N ASP A 38 -9.95 11.14 -9.44
CA ASP A 38 -10.49 11.09 -10.81
C ASP A 38 -9.45 10.53 -11.80
N VAL A 39 -9.36 9.20 -11.82
CA VAL A 39 -8.43 8.46 -12.70
C VAL A 39 -8.72 8.69 -14.20
N TYR A 40 -9.96 9.05 -14.55
CA TYR A 40 -10.34 9.28 -15.94
C TYR A 40 -10.16 10.73 -16.38
N GLY A 41 -9.96 11.67 -15.45
CA GLY A 41 -9.65 13.07 -15.71
C GLY A 41 -8.15 13.40 -15.68
N CYS A 42 -7.35 12.63 -14.93
CA CYS A 42 -5.93 12.90 -14.71
C CYS A 42 -4.99 12.02 -15.55
N HIS A 43 -3.84 12.57 -15.96
CA HIS A 43 -2.78 11.76 -16.56
C HIS A 43 -2.19 10.79 -15.50
N PRO A 44 -1.89 9.52 -15.83
CA PRO A 44 -1.44 8.54 -14.84
C PRO A 44 -0.11 8.90 -14.15
N GLN A 45 0.78 9.63 -14.84
CA GLN A 45 2.01 10.12 -14.23
C GLN A 45 1.76 11.20 -13.18
N ASP A 46 0.74 12.05 -13.36
CA ASP A 46 0.42 13.09 -12.38
C ASP A 46 -0.10 12.43 -11.09
N LEU A 47 -0.97 11.42 -11.23
CA LEU A 47 -1.41 10.59 -10.11
C LEU A 47 -0.25 9.89 -9.40
N ALA A 48 0.72 9.37 -10.15
CA ALA A 48 1.88 8.69 -9.58
C ALA A 48 2.86 9.63 -8.86
N LEU A 49 2.87 10.92 -9.20
CA LEU A 49 3.67 11.95 -8.54
C LEU A 49 2.98 12.48 -7.29
N GLU A 50 1.64 12.58 -7.31
CA GLU A 50 0.84 13.11 -6.21
C GLU A 50 0.63 12.08 -5.08
N TYR A 51 0.45 10.81 -5.43
CA TYR A 51 0.08 9.77 -4.46
C TYR A 51 1.18 8.75 -4.21
N LEU A 52 1.24 8.27 -2.97
CA LEU A 52 2.19 7.25 -2.55
C LEU A 52 1.87 5.89 -3.20
N MET A 53 2.92 5.17 -3.61
CA MET A 53 2.79 3.79 -4.06
C MET A 53 2.34 2.89 -2.91
N ALA A 54 1.42 1.96 -3.19
CA ALA A 54 0.91 1.02 -2.19
C ALA A 54 1.89 -0.13 -1.90
N ASN A 55 2.81 -0.41 -2.83
CA ASN A 55 3.80 -1.48 -2.70
C ASN A 55 5.05 -1.21 -3.55
N ARG A 56 6.04 -2.11 -3.45
CA ARG A 56 7.31 -2.02 -4.19
C ARG A 56 7.20 -2.35 -5.69
N ASP A 57 6.02 -2.77 -6.17
CA ASP A 57 5.78 -3.13 -7.56
C ASP A 57 5.31 -1.94 -8.43
N PHE A 58 5.38 -0.72 -7.89
CA PHE A 58 4.93 0.52 -8.55
C PHE A 58 3.44 0.45 -8.90
N GLU A 59 2.63 0.18 -7.88
CA GLU A 59 1.19 0.07 -7.98
C GLU A 59 0.50 1.11 -7.10
N TRP A 60 -0.54 1.74 -7.64
CA TRP A 60 -1.39 2.71 -6.98
C TRP A 60 -2.84 2.25 -7.05
N PHE A 61 -3.60 2.48 -5.98
CA PHE A 61 -4.99 2.06 -5.88
C PHE A 61 -5.88 3.26 -5.57
N PHE A 62 -6.93 3.41 -6.35
CA PHE A 62 -7.84 4.53 -6.25
C PHE A 62 -9.29 4.07 -6.15
N PHE A 63 -10.08 4.72 -5.29
CA PHE A 63 -11.52 4.79 -5.47
C PHE A 63 -11.81 5.83 -6.54
N THR A 64 -12.41 5.41 -7.63
CA THR A 64 -12.78 6.29 -8.73
C THR A 64 -14.29 6.36 -8.82
N SER A 65 -14.85 7.56 -8.69
CA SER A 65 -16.29 7.77 -8.91
C SER A 65 -16.57 7.59 -10.39
N THR A 66 -17.59 6.80 -10.73
CA THR A 66 -18.00 6.67 -12.12
C THR A 66 -19.00 7.77 -12.46
N PRO A 67 -18.68 8.64 -13.43
CA PRO A 67 -19.64 9.64 -13.88
C PRO A 67 -20.87 8.97 -14.49
N ARG A 68 -22.06 9.43 -14.09
CA ARG A 68 -23.37 8.88 -14.48
C ARG A 68 -23.43 8.61 -15.99
N LYS A 69 -23.81 7.39 -16.38
CA LYS A 69 -24.20 7.09 -17.76
C LYS A 69 -25.45 7.92 -18.07
N HIS A 70 -25.33 8.93 -18.93
CA HIS A 70 -26.52 9.51 -19.55
C HIS A 70 -27.27 8.40 -20.30
N PRO A 71 -28.62 8.43 -20.39
CA PRO A 71 -29.37 7.48 -21.19
C PRO A 71 -28.89 7.55 -22.65
N GLY A 72 -28.19 6.51 -23.12
CA GLY A 72 -27.53 6.47 -24.44
C GLY A 72 -26.01 6.40 -24.42
N ALA A 73 -25.36 6.61 -23.27
CA ALA A 73 -23.91 6.45 -23.13
C ALA A 73 -23.52 4.96 -23.09
N SER A 74 -22.95 4.45 -24.20
CA SER A 74 -22.32 3.13 -24.24
C SER A 74 -21.18 3.05 -23.22
N GLU A 75 -20.90 1.85 -22.71
CA GLU A 75 -19.81 1.59 -21.76
C GLU A 75 -18.42 2.02 -22.29
N THR A 76 -18.26 2.11 -23.61
CA THR A 76 -17.08 2.64 -24.31
C THR A 76 -16.84 4.14 -24.10
N SER A 77 -17.83 4.90 -23.63
CA SER A 77 -17.71 6.35 -23.38
C SER A 77 -16.78 6.70 -22.21
N ARG A 78 -16.66 5.82 -21.19
CA ARG A 78 -15.84 6.06 -19.99
C ARG A 78 -14.34 6.07 -20.30
N ALA A 79 -13.87 5.01 -20.95
CA ALA A 79 -12.49 4.86 -21.38
C ALA A 79 -12.09 5.94 -22.41
N SER A 80 -13.06 6.40 -23.21
CA SER A 80 -12.82 7.43 -24.23
C SER A 80 -12.74 8.87 -23.68
N ARG A 81 -12.95 9.09 -22.38
CA ARG A 81 -12.71 10.41 -21.77
C ARG A 81 -11.22 10.72 -21.80
N ARG A 82 -10.91 11.99 -21.99
CA ARG A 82 -9.52 12.46 -21.95
C ARG A 82 -9.08 12.53 -20.49
N ALA A 83 -8.02 11.80 -20.20
CA ALA A 83 -7.28 11.85 -18.95
C ALA A 83 -5.99 12.63 -19.26
N GLY A 84 -5.91 13.92 -18.93
CA GLY A 84 -4.83 14.80 -19.44
C GLY A 84 -4.76 14.85 -20.99
N LEU A 85 -3.58 14.61 -21.55
CA LEU A 85 -3.32 14.62 -23.01
C LEU A 85 -3.49 13.23 -23.67
N GLY A 86 -4.24 12.33 -23.04
CA GLY A 86 -4.44 10.97 -23.56
C GLY A 86 -5.75 10.36 -23.07
N ARG A 87 -5.89 9.03 -23.18
CA ARG A 87 -7.10 8.32 -22.76
C ARG A 87 -6.82 6.86 -22.42
N TRP A 88 -7.72 6.25 -21.63
CA TRP A 88 -7.65 4.83 -21.32
C TRP A 88 -8.30 4.00 -22.43
N LYS A 89 -7.63 2.97 -22.93
CA LYS A 89 -8.19 2.05 -23.95
C LYS A 89 -8.25 0.62 -23.41
N ALA A 90 -9.43 0.01 -23.47
CA ALA A 90 -9.60 -1.39 -23.05
C ALA A 90 -8.72 -2.32 -23.92
N THR A 91 -8.01 -3.25 -23.29
CA THR A 91 -7.04 -4.12 -23.96
C THR A 91 -7.41 -5.60 -23.95
N LYS A 92 -8.26 -6.02 -22.99
CA LYS A 92 -8.67 -7.42 -22.80
C LYS A 92 -10.17 -7.49 -22.59
N GLY A 93 -10.73 -8.69 -22.81
CA GLY A 93 -12.11 -8.98 -22.42
C GLY A 93 -12.32 -8.83 -20.91
N VAL A 94 -13.55 -8.50 -20.52
CA VAL A 94 -13.97 -8.40 -19.11
C VAL A 94 -13.82 -9.78 -18.46
N LYS A 95 -13.19 -9.84 -17.28
CA LYS A 95 -13.08 -11.06 -16.49
C LYS A 95 -14.02 -11.00 -15.29
N ASN A 96 -14.66 -12.11 -14.97
CA ASN A 96 -15.40 -12.23 -13.72
C ASN A 96 -14.41 -12.40 -12.56
N VAL A 97 -14.71 -11.75 -11.43
CA VAL A 97 -14.03 -12.00 -10.16
C VAL A 97 -14.95 -12.89 -9.34
N VAL A 98 -14.41 -14.00 -8.87
CA VAL A 98 -15.13 -14.99 -8.06
C VAL A 98 -14.60 -15.03 -6.63
N ASP A 99 -15.45 -15.33 -5.67
CA ASP A 99 -15.05 -15.60 -4.29
C ASP A 99 -14.48 -17.03 -4.12
N SER A 100 -14.00 -17.33 -2.92
CA SER A 100 -13.55 -18.69 -2.52
C SER A 100 -14.59 -19.80 -2.74
N LYS A 101 -15.88 -19.46 -2.83
CA LYS A 101 -17.01 -20.38 -3.08
C LYS A 101 -17.43 -20.41 -4.56
N ASN A 102 -16.61 -19.83 -5.44
CA ASN A 102 -16.84 -19.74 -6.88
C ASN A 102 -18.09 -18.92 -7.29
N ASN A 103 -18.60 -18.06 -6.41
CA ASN A 103 -19.67 -17.13 -6.74
C ASN A 103 -19.07 -15.89 -7.42
N THR A 104 -19.70 -15.41 -8.49
CA THR A 104 -19.29 -14.14 -9.12
C THR A 104 -19.65 -12.96 -8.21
N ILE A 105 -18.62 -12.27 -7.73
CA ILE A 105 -18.74 -11.11 -6.83
C ILE A 105 -18.53 -9.77 -7.55
N GLY A 106 -17.94 -9.79 -8.75
CA GLY A 106 -17.74 -8.60 -9.56
C GLY A 106 -17.03 -8.88 -10.87
N SER A 107 -16.45 -7.84 -11.46
CA SER A 107 -15.70 -7.93 -12.71
C SER A 107 -14.43 -7.08 -12.69
N LYS A 108 -13.44 -7.54 -13.47
CA LYS A 108 -12.17 -6.88 -13.72
C LYS A 108 -12.02 -6.52 -15.19
N LYS A 109 -11.61 -5.29 -15.49
CA LYS A 109 -11.34 -4.79 -16.85
C LYS A 109 -9.92 -4.24 -16.94
N SER A 110 -9.20 -4.58 -18.02
CA SER A 110 -7.83 -4.12 -18.23
C SER A 110 -7.75 -3.05 -19.30
N PHE A 111 -6.98 -1.99 -19.04
CA PHE A 111 -6.77 -0.85 -19.91
C PHE A 111 -5.28 -0.56 -20.09
N CYS A 112 -4.97 0.10 -21.20
CA CYS A 112 -3.68 0.72 -21.46
C CYS A 112 -3.93 2.20 -21.75
N TYR A 113 -3.07 3.06 -21.22
CA TYR A 113 -3.17 4.49 -21.49
C TYR A 113 -2.55 4.79 -22.85
N MET A 114 -3.34 5.39 -23.72
CA MET A 114 -2.97 5.88 -25.05
C MET A 114 -2.66 7.36 -24.95
N GLU A 115 -1.44 7.74 -25.27
CA GLU A 115 -0.94 9.10 -25.18
C GLU A 115 -0.99 9.76 -26.55
N GLN A 116 -1.41 11.03 -26.60
CA GLN A 116 -1.48 11.77 -27.84
C GLN A 116 -0.10 12.26 -28.26
N ASN A 117 0.25 12.01 -29.51
CA ASN A 117 1.50 12.45 -30.12
C ASN A 117 1.37 13.89 -30.63
N SER A 118 2.51 14.53 -30.90
CA SER A 118 2.59 15.84 -31.57
C SER A 118 1.81 15.89 -32.89
N ASP A 119 1.77 14.76 -33.61
CA ASP A 119 1.18 14.65 -34.94
C ASP A 119 -0.32 14.32 -34.91
N GLY A 120 -0.94 14.36 -33.72
CA GLY A 120 -2.35 14.04 -33.50
C GLY A 120 -2.68 12.54 -33.47
N GLY A 121 -1.71 11.66 -33.71
CA GLY A 121 -1.83 10.21 -33.51
C GLY A 121 -1.81 9.80 -32.03
N GLU A 122 -2.05 8.52 -31.74
CA GLU A 122 -2.01 7.96 -30.38
C GLU A 122 -0.99 6.83 -30.27
N ASN A 123 -0.11 6.87 -29.26
CA ASN A 123 0.83 5.79 -28.95
C ASN A 123 0.48 5.11 -27.62
N LYS A 124 0.84 3.82 -27.50
CA LYS A 124 0.74 3.12 -26.21
C LYS A 124 1.82 3.65 -25.27
N SER A 125 1.39 4.12 -24.10
CA SER A 125 2.33 4.51 -23.02
C SER A 125 2.77 3.30 -22.20
N ILE A 126 3.58 3.56 -21.16
CA ILE A 126 4.01 2.57 -20.17
C ILE A 126 2.96 2.29 -19.08
N TRP A 127 1.82 3.00 -19.09
CA TRP A 127 0.81 2.94 -18.03
C TRP A 127 -0.32 1.96 -18.36
N LEU A 128 -0.65 1.14 -17.37
CA LEU A 128 -1.71 0.15 -17.40
C LEU A 128 -2.68 0.40 -16.25
N MET A 129 -3.93 -0.05 -16.43
CA MET A 129 -4.95 0.01 -15.38
C MET A 129 -5.77 -1.27 -15.34
N GLU A 130 -6.11 -1.71 -14.13
CA GLU A 130 -7.18 -2.69 -13.87
C GLU A 130 -8.31 -2.02 -13.09
N GLU A 131 -9.52 -2.01 -13.65
CA GLU A 131 -10.74 -1.53 -12.99
C GLU A 131 -11.52 -2.72 -12.41
N PHE A 132 -11.89 -2.59 -11.14
CA PHE A 132 -12.68 -3.57 -10.38
C PHE A 132 -14.04 -2.98 -10.01
N SER A 133 -15.12 -3.70 -10.32
CA SER A 133 -16.49 -3.24 -10.07
C SER A 133 -17.39 -4.34 -9.51
N MET A 134 -18.29 -4.02 -8.59
CA MET A 134 -19.31 -4.94 -8.06
C MET A 134 -20.65 -4.79 -8.81
N GLN A 135 -21.25 -5.91 -9.24
CA GLN A 135 -22.54 -5.91 -9.95
C GLN A 135 -23.76 -6.09 -9.01
N ASN A 136 -23.58 -6.69 -7.83
CA ASN A 136 -24.69 -7.20 -7.02
C ASN A 136 -25.27 -6.22 -5.98
N LEU A 137 -24.57 -5.11 -5.67
CA LEU A 137 -25.15 -4.04 -4.84
C LEU A 137 -26.10 -3.13 -5.65
N ARG A 138 -25.92 -3.07 -6.97
CA ARG A 138 -26.77 -2.29 -7.89
C ARG A 138 -28.24 -2.73 -7.92
N ARG A 139 -28.53 -3.98 -7.54
CA ARG A 139 -29.86 -4.60 -7.63
C ARG A 139 -30.54 -4.83 -6.28
N ARG A 140 -29.86 -4.55 -5.16
CA ARG A 140 -30.39 -4.78 -3.80
C ARG A 140 -30.99 -3.52 -3.17
N GLY A 141 -31.20 -2.46 -3.96
CA GLY A 141 -32.19 -1.42 -3.66
C GLY A 141 -33.57 -1.96 -4.02
N SER A 142 -34.42 -2.09 -3.00
CA SER A 142 -35.72 -2.74 -2.99
C SER A 142 -36.60 -2.51 -4.23
N ALA A 143 -37.16 -3.59 -4.77
CA ALA A 143 -38.42 -3.51 -5.51
C ALA A 143 -39.50 -2.99 -4.55
N GLY A 144 -39.77 -1.68 -4.55
CA GLY A 144 -40.93 -1.11 -3.87
C GLY A 144 -40.76 0.23 -3.14
N GLU A 145 -39.55 0.77 -2.95
CA GLU A 145 -39.40 2.11 -2.36
C GLU A 145 -38.86 3.11 -3.37
N MET A 146 -39.70 4.08 -3.76
CA MET A 146 -39.28 5.29 -4.44
C MET A 146 -38.49 6.15 -3.43
N ARG A 147 -37.22 5.79 -3.21
CA ARG A 147 -36.24 6.70 -2.63
C ARG A 147 -35.73 7.58 -3.75
N ASP A 148 -36.00 8.87 -3.61
CA ASP A 148 -35.42 9.94 -4.42
C ASP A 148 -33.93 10.13 -4.05
N THR A 149 -33.16 9.04 -3.97
CA THR A 149 -31.72 9.07 -3.71
C THR A 149 -30.98 9.00 -5.04
N ASN A 150 -30.93 10.14 -5.72
CA ASN A 150 -30.08 10.40 -6.89
C ASN A 150 -28.56 10.35 -6.58
N GLU A 151 -28.11 9.69 -5.51
CA GLU A 151 -26.84 9.96 -4.80
C GLU A 151 -26.11 8.72 -4.25
N LEU A 152 -26.21 7.55 -4.89
CA LEU A 152 -25.14 6.55 -4.72
C LEU A 152 -24.16 6.74 -5.87
N ASP A 153 -23.09 7.50 -5.62
CA ASP A 153 -21.92 7.54 -6.47
C ASP A 153 -21.49 6.09 -6.75
N ASP A 154 -21.63 5.64 -8.00
CA ASP A 154 -21.14 4.33 -8.42
C ASP A 154 -19.61 4.38 -8.31
N TRP A 155 -19.03 3.77 -7.28
CA TRP A 155 -17.57 3.66 -7.12
C TRP A 155 -17.01 2.42 -7.81
N VAL A 156 -15.78 2.52 -8.31
CA VAL A 156 -14.93 1.40 -8.72
C VAL A 156 -13.56 1.52 -8.04
N ILE A 157 -12.81 0.41 -7.98
CA ILE A 157 -11.39 0.47 -7.64
C ILE A 157 -10.59 0.46 -8.94
N SER A 158 -9.70 1.43 -9.10
CA SER A 158 -8.75 1.53 -10.20
C SER A 158 -7.35 1.25 -9.68
N LYS A 159 -6.72 0.18 -10.18
CA LYS A 159 -5.31 -0.12 -9.94
C LYS A 159 -4.49 0.39 -11.11
N ILE A 160 -3.63 1.39 -10.89
CA ILE A 160 -2.70 1.91 -11.90
C ILE A 160 -1.31 1.31 -11.66
N TYR A 161 -0.63 0.91 -12.73
CA TYR A 161 0.70 0.30 -12.64
C TYR A 161 1.48 0.42 -13.96
N LEU A 162 2.78 0.15 -13.89
CA LEU A 162 3.66 0.18 -15.05
C LEU A 162 3.64 -1.15 -15.82
N THR A 163 3.89 -1.08 -17.13
CA THR A 163 4.18 -2.28 -17.93
C THR A 163 5.35 -3.07 -17.32
N PRO A 164 5.41 -4.41 -17.49
CA PRO A 164 6.49 -5.22 -16.92
C PRO A 164 7.90 -4.74 -17.31
N LYS A 165 8.06 -4.28 -18.56
CA LYS A 165 9.33 -3.73 -19.06
C LYS A 165 9.70 -2.43 -18.34
N ALA A 166 8.75 -1.50 -18.20
CA ALA A 166 8.99 -0.24 -17.51
C ALA A 166 9.24 -0.46 -16.01
N ARG A 167 8.47 -1.33 -15.36
CA ARG A 167 8.66 -1.69 -13.95
C ARG A 167 10.06 -2.22 -13.68
N LYS A 168 10.57 -3.13 -14.54
CA LYS A 168 11.94 -3.64 -14.42
C LYS A 168 12.96 -2.51 -14.56
N ALA A 169 12.83 -1.67 -15.58
CA ALA A 169 13.74 -0.54 -15.77
C ALA A 169 13.75 0.43 -14.57
N HIS A 170 12.58 0.70 -13.97
CA HIS A 170 12.48 1.52 -12.76
C HIS A 170 13.11 0.85 -11.53
N ALA A 171 12.94 -0.47 -11.36
CA ALA A 171 13.57 -1.21 -10.28
C ALA A 171 15.11 -1.20 -10.43
N ASP A 172 15.62 -1.43 -11.63
CA ASP A 172 17.06 -1.41 -11.94
C ASP A 172 17.66 -0.02 -11.66
N LEU A 173 16.97 1.06 -12.05
CA LEU A 173 17.39 2.43 -11.75
C LEU A 173 17.40 2.73 -10.25
N LYS A 174 16.40 2.26 -9.51
CA LYS A 174 16.35 2.45 -8.05
C LYS A 174 17.49 1.70 -7.35
N GLN A 175 17.80 0.49 -7.81
CA GLN A 175 18.94 -0.28 -7.31
C GLN A 175 20.28 0.39 -7.66
N PHE A 176 20.43 0.89 -8.88
CA PHE A 176 21.63 1.62 -9.30
C PHE A 176 21.81 2.92 -8.49
N ALA A 177 20.74 3.68 -8.27
CA ALA A 177 20.77 4.89 -7.46
C ALA A 177 21.16 4.58 -6.00
N SER A 178 20.59 3.52 -5.42
CA SER A 178 20.97 3.05 -4.08
C SER A 178 22.47 2.67 -4.02
N ALA A 179 22.97 1.92 -5.00
CA ALA A 179 24.37 1.52 -5.08
C ALA A 179 25.34 2.68 -5.35
N THR A 180 24.91 3.72 -6.07
CA THR A 180 25.75 4.87 -6.46
C THR A 180 25.78 5.96 -5.39
N LEU A 181 24.74 6.08 -4.56
CA LEU A 181 24.73 6.95 -3.39
C LEU A 181 25.46 6.32 -2.18
N GLU A 182 25.79 5.03 -2.25
CA GLU A 182 26.64 4.29 -1.31
C GLU A 182 28.05 4.01 -1.87
N PRO A 183 28.87 5.05 -2.13
CA PRO A 183 30.27 4.92 -1.77
C PRO A 183 30.85 6.22 -1.18
N ALA A 184 30.51 6.55 0.07
CA ALA A 184 31.28 7.53 0.85
C ALA A 184 31.28 7.34 2.38
N PHE A 185 30.59 6.32 2.93
CA PHE A 185 30.59 6.10 4.38
C PHE A 185 30.83 4.64 4.81
N LYS A 186 31.69 3.93 4.09
CA LYS A 186 32.19 2.62 4.55
C LYS A 186 33.68 2.46 4.29
N ARG A 187 34.48 3.19 5.06
CA ARG A 187 35.80 2.81 5.64
C ARG A 187 36.46 4.05 6.25
N ARG A 188 36.15 4.33 7.50
CA ARG A 188 37.20 4.62 8.48
C ARG A 188 36.95 3.72 9.66
N ARG A 189 37.85 2.75 9.85
CA ARG A 189 38.09 2.18 11.18
C ARG A 189 38.51 3.39 12.02
N ILE A 190 37.57 3.97 12.77
CA ILE A 190 37.92 4.95 13.80
C ILE A 190 38.62 4.11 14.87
N GLU A 191 39.94 4.10 14.84
CA GLU A 191 40.69 3.86 16.07
C GLU A 191 40.32 5.01 16.98
N VAL A 192 39.47 4.73 17.98
CA VAL A 192 39.14 5.68 19.02
C VAL A 192 40.37 5.87 19.90
N PRO A 193 41.02 7.05 19.93
CA PRO A 193 42.06 7.28 20.90
C PRO A 193 41.37 7.53 22.25
N TYR A 194 41.25 6.48 23.05
CA TYR A 194 40.97 6.62 24.47
C TYR A 194 42.13 7.37 25.13
N SER A 195 42.04 8.70 25.24
CA SER A 195 42.84 9.52 26.19
C SER A 195 42.52 11.02 26.15
N SER A 196 41.24 11.42 26.05
CA SER A 196 40.87 12.83 26.32
C SER A 196 39.85 12.92 27.46
N PRO A 197 40.17 13.66 28.56
CA PRO A 197 39.26 13.89 29.70
C PRO A 197 37.91 14.51 29.30
N SER A 198 37.81 15.15 28.13
CA SER A 198 36.60 15.80 27.64
C SER A 198 35.51 14.82 27.19
N PHE A 199 35.86 13.58 26.83
CA PHE A 199 34.90 12.60 26.31
C PHE A 199 34.08 11.93 27.42
N LEU A 200 34.66 11.76 28.61
CA LEU A 200 33.96 11.24 29.79
C LEU A 200 32.99 12.28 30.38
N LEU A 201 33.32 13.57 30.25
CA LEU A 201 32.47 14.68 30.70
C LEU A 201 31.21 14.80 29.84
N LEU A 202 31.30 14.51 28.54
CA LEU A 202 30.15 14.50 27.62
C LEU A 202 29.20 13.32 27.90
N ILE A 203 29.74 12.14 28.20
CA ILE A 203 28.92 10.97 28.61
C ILE A 203 28.26 11.23 29.97
N GLY A 204 28.99 11.85 30.91
CA GLY A 204 28.42 12.24 32.21
C GLY A 204 27.28 13.27 32.11
N LEU A 205 27.38 14.21 31.17
CA LEU A 205 26.32 15.21 30.91
C LEU A 205 25.08 14.61 30.23
N LEU A 206 25.26 13.59 29.37
CA LEU A 206 24.14 12.87 28.74
C LEU A 206 23.38 12.02 29.76
N LEU A 207 24.08 11.33 30.67
CA LEU A 207 23.44 10.52 31.72
C LEU A 207 22.73 11.37 32.79
N LEU A 208 23.19 12.59 33.06
CA LEU A 208 22.52 13.54 33.96
C LEU A 208 21.25 14.15 33.35
N PHE A 209 21.20 14.30 32.02
CA PHE A 209 19.99 14.74 31.32
C PHE A 209 18.87 13.71 31.41
N ASP A 210 19.21 12.42 31.32
CA ASP A 210 18.26 11.31 31.54
C ASP A 210 17.77 11.26 32.99
N PHE A 211 18.65 11.50 33.98
CA PHE A 211 18.28 11.47 35.40
C PHE A 211 17.35 12.64 35.81
N LEU A 212 17.52 13.82 35.20
CA LEU A 212 16.64 14.97 35.41
C LEU A 212 15.30 14.84 34.67
N SER A 213 15.26 14.15 33.53
CA SER A 213 14.00 13.86 32.82
C SER A 213 13.13 12.85 33.59
N VAL A 214 13.74 11.86 34.25
CA VAL A 214 13.01 10.84 35.03
C VAL A 214 12.37 11.45 36.28
N SER A 215 13.02 12.41 36.94
CA SER A 215 12.48 13.03 38.17
C SER A 215 11.31 14.00 37.92
N PHE A 216 11.11 14.51 36.70
CA PHE A 216 10.00 15.42 36.38
C PHE A 216 8.71 14.66 35.99
N ALA A 217 8.82 13.38 35.64
CA ALA A 217 7.69 12.56 35.19
C ALA A 217 6.88 11.91 36.33
N ASP A 218 7.33 11.99 37.59
CA ASP A 218 6.70 11.29 38.72
C ASP A 218 5.62 12.09 39.48
N SER A 219 5.13 13.21 38.93
CA SER A 219 4.12 14.06 39.62
C SER A 219 2.85 14.39 38.84
N LEU A 220 2.59 13.74 37.70
CA LEU A 220 1.27 13.77 37.06
C LEU A 220 0.59 12.41 37.20
N SER A 221 -0.14 12.33 38.31
CA SER A 221 -1.16 11.35 38.70
C SER A 221 -1.80 10.60 37.52
N SER A 222 -1.62 9.28 37.57
CA SER A 222 -2.67 8.27 37.43
C SER A 222 -3.91 8.69 36.64
N ASP A 223 -3.95 8.40 35.34
CA ASP A 223 -5.15 7.95 34.59
C ASP A 223 -4.85 7.79 33.09
N ILE A 224 -3.71 7.16 32.74
CA ILE A 224 -3.55 6.58 31.40
C ILE A 224 -3.45 5.07 31.58
N LEU A 225 -4.63 4.48 31.66
CA LEU A 225 -4.87 3.08 31.35
C LEU A 225 -4.15 2.79 30.04
N ILE A 226 -3.00 2.10 30.07
CA ILE A 226 -2.43 1.44 28.89
C ILE A 226 -3.35 0.23 28.68
N PRO A 227 -4.29 0.24 27.73
CA PRO A 227 -5.06 -0.97 27.46
C PRO A 227 -4.12 -1.86 26.67
N GLN A 228 -3.72 -2.96 27.31
CA GLN A 228 -3.47 -4.28 26.74
C GLN A 228 -3.18 -4.30 25.23
N LEU A 229 -1.97 -4.74 24.85
CA LEU A 229 -1.59 -5.21 23.51
C LEU A 229 -2.79 -5.37 22.57
N GLU A 230 -3.11 -4.30 21.84
CA GLU A 230 -3.95 -4.41 20.68
C GLU A 230 -3.15 -5.29 19.72
N TYR A 231 -3.55 -6.56 19.57
CA TYR A 231 -2.98 -7.43 18.55
C TYR A 231 -2.94 -6.61 17.27
N MET A 232 -1.74 -6.32 16.79
CA MET A 232 -1.46 -5.51 15.61
C MET A 232 -2.23 -6.13 14.44
N MET A 233 -3.48 -5.69 14.22
CA MET A 233 -4.40 -6.32 13.30
C MET A 233 -3.98 -5.88 11.91
N VAL A 234 -3.24 -6.75 11.22
CA VAL A 234 -2.79 -6.49 9.85
C VAL A 234 -4.03 -6.36 8.96
N PRO A 235 -4.29 -5.18 8.34
CA PRO A 235 -5.45 -5.01 7.50
C PRO A 235 -5.44 -6.01 6.33
N PRO A 236 -6.62 -6.51 5.88
CA PRO A 236 -6.69 -7.44 4.77
C PRO A 236 -5.99 -6.90 3.52
N GLY A 237 -5.20 -7.76 2.88
CA GLY A 237 -4.43 -7.39 1.69
C GLY A 237 -3.00 -6.97 1.95
N PHE A 238 -2.57 -6.80 3.21
CA PHE A 238 -1.14 -6.65 3.52
C PHE A 238 -0.46 -8.01 3.67
N ILE A 239 0.71 -8.15 3.05
CA ILE A 239 1.54 -9.35 3.10
C ILE A 239 2.91 -8.96 3.65
N PHE A 240 3.43 -9.74 4.59
CA PHE A 240 4.79 -9.56 5.11
C PHE A 240 5.81 -10.12 4.14
N GLN A 241 6.54 -9.22 3.48
CA GLN A 241 7.60 -9.51 2.52
C GLN A 241 8.76 -8.52 2.73
N PRO A 242 9.50 -8.66 3.85
CA PRO A 242 10.60 -7.78 4.19
C PRO A 242 11.80 -7.95 3.25
N THR A 243 12.65 -6.93 3.14
CA THR A 243 14.00 -7.08 2.56
C THR A 243 14.97 -7.67 3.59
N ASP A 244 16.14 -8.12 3.14
CA ASP A 244 17.23 -8.54 4.03
C ASP A 244 17.62 -7.40 4.99
N GLU A 245 17.68 -6.17 4.50
CA GLU A 245 17.98 -4.98 5.32
C GLU A 245 16.91 -4.75 6.38
N GLU A 246 15.62 -4.85 6.04
CA GLU A 246 14.54 -4.69 7.03
C GLU A 246 14.59 -5.80 8.08
N LEU A 247 14.83 -7.05 7.67
CA LEU A 247 15.01 -8.17 8.60
C LEU A 247 16.16 -7.93 9.57
N LEU A 248 17.29 -7.42 9.07
CA LEU A 248 18.46 -7.16 9.90
C LEU A 248 18.27 -5.94 10.81
N ASP A 249 17.88 -4.81 10.26
CA ASP A 249 17.88 -3.51 10.95
C ASP A 249 16.67 -3.29 11.84
N PHE A 250 15.50 -3.83 11.49
CA PHE A 250 14.25 -3.62 12.24
C PHE A 250 13.82 -4.81 13.08
N PHE A 251 14.21 -6.04 12.73
CA PHE A 251 13.78 -7.22 13.48
C PHE A 251 14.93 -7.82 14.29
N LEU A 252 16.03 -8.20 13.64
CA LEU A 252 17.14 -8.85 14.33
C LEU A 252 17.84 -7.91 15.31
N LYS A 253 18.16 -6.68 14.88
CA LYS A 253 18.82 -5.68 15.73
C LYS A 253 17.99 -5.35 16.97
N GLU A 254 16.70 -5.09 16.80
CA GLU A 254 15.79 -4.79 17.91
C GLU A 254 15.68 -5.96 18.89
N LYS A 255 15.62 -7.20 18.37
CA LYS A 255 15.65 -8.41 19.19
C LYS A 255 16.95 -8.54 20.00
N LEU A 256 18.10 -8.24 19.40
CA LEU A 256 19.39 -8.23 20.09
C LEU A 256 19.49 -7.14 21.16
N LEU A 257 18.76 -6.03 20.97
CA LEU A 257 18.65 -4.94 21.95
C LEU A 257 17.57 -5.21 23.02
N HIS A 258 16.96 -6.39 23.04
CA HIS A 258 15.84 -6.76 23.91
C HIS A 258 14.66 -5.79 23.84
N GLN A 259 14.51 -5.09 22.71
CA GLN A 259 13.33 -4.26 22.48
C GLN A 259 12.14 -5.13 22.08
N PRO A 260 10.92 -4.80 22.52
CA PRO A 260 9.72 -5.53 22.12
C PRO A 260 9.51 -5.38 20.61
N LEU A 261 9.43 -6.52 19.90
CA LEU A 261 9.11 -6.50 18.48
C LEU A 261 7.62 -6.14 18.29
N PRO A 262 7.29 -5.34 17.26
CA PRO A 262 5.93 -4.80 17.09
C PRO A 262 4.88 -5.87 16.69
N CYS A 263 5.27 -7.11 16.43
CA CYS A 263 4.35 -8.23 16.19
C CYS A 263 5.06 -9.59 16.31
N ASP A 264 4.33 -10.62 16.73
CA ASP A 264 4.80 -12.03 16.79
C ASP A 264 4.94 -12.68 15.40
N ILE A 265 5.22 -11.89 14.36
CA ILE A 265 5.29 -12.39 12.99
C ILE A 265 6.50 -13.29 12.76
N ILE A 266 7.61 -13.02 13.45
CA ILE A 266 8.79 -13.88 13.46
C ILE A 266 8.76 -14.69 14.76
N LYS A 267 8.28 -15.94 14.66
CA LYS A 267 8.25 -16.86 15.79
C LYS A 267 9.66 -17.33 16.16
N GLU A 268 9.90 -17.51 17.45
CA GLU A 268 11.11 -18.18 17.93
C GLU A 268 10.97 -19.69 17.72
N ALA A 269 11.98 -20.31 17.10
CA ALA A 269 12.03 -21.75 16.92
C ALA A 269 13.49 -22.22 16.95
N ASP A 270 13.72 -23.38 17.56
CA ASP A 270 14.97 -24.11 17.40
C ASP A 270 14.97 -24.80 16.03
N VAL A 271 15.57 -24.15 15.04
CA VAL A 271 15.62 -24.65 13.66
C VAL A 271 16.50 -25.89 13.53
N TYR A 272 17.51 -26.06 14.39
CA TYR A 272 18.46 -27.18 14.28
C TYR A 272 17.98 -28.43 15.02
N GLY A 273 17.14 -28.26 16.05
CA GLY A 273 16.48 -29.36 16.75
C GLY A 273 15.26 -29.95 16.05
N ASN A 274 14.81 -29.38 14.93
CA ASN A 274 13.54 -29.74 14.28
C ASN A 274 13.70 -30.07 12.79
N HIS A 275 12.91 -31.04 12.31
CA HIS A 275 12.78 -31.28 10.87
C HIS A 275 12.08 -30.08 10.21
N PRO A 276 12.48 -29.64 8.99
CA PRO A 276 11.88 -28.47 8.33
C PRO A 276 10.35 -28.52 8.22
N SER A 277 9.76 -29.68 7.98
CA SER A 277 8.29 -29.87 7.96
C SER A 277 7.60 -29.59 9.29
N ASN A 278 8.33 -29.62 10.41
CA ASN A 278 7.79 -29.31 11.74
C ASN A 278 7.84 -27.81 12.04
N LEU A 279 8.56 -27.02 11.23
CA LEU A 279 8.68 -25.57 11.37
C LEU A 279 7.58 -24.81 10.60
N THR A 280 6.88 -25.49 9.69
CA THR A 280 5.66 -24.95 9.06
C THR A 280 4.50 -25.09 10.03
N GLY A 281 4.43 -24.20 11.03
CA GLY A 281 3.30 -24.13 11.96
C GLY A 281 2.02 -23.64 11.28
N SER A 282 0.91 -24.30 11.63
CA SER A 282 -0.49 -23.88 11.45
C SER A 282 -0.78 -22.47 11.92
#